data_AF-A0A163TFG5-F1
#
_entry.id   AF-A0A163TFG5-F1
#
_cell.length_a   1.000
_cell.length_b   1.000
_cell.length_c   1.000
_cell.angle_alpha   90.00
_cell.angle_beta   90.00
_cell.angle_gamma   90.00
#
_symmetry.space_group_name_H-M   'P 1'
#
loop_
_entity.id
_entity.type
_entity.pdbx_description
1 polymer ?
#
loop_
_entity_poly.entity_id
_entity_poly.type
_entity_poly.pdbx_seq_one_letter_code
_entity_poly.pdbx_strand_id
1 'polypeptide(L)'
;MIPADLKLVYYRALIDKKSEYEGIFYVGVKTTGVFCRPTCPARKPKFENCEFYETAKEALLASFRPCQRCRPLSHPSHVSELIQKLVHAVEENPERRWTEEDFRKLSVDASTARRQFKKRFGMTFVEYARARRMGIALKHIRAGSAVIEAQLSAGYESGSGFRDAFSRIMGAAPAQLGNQPILKASWLDTQLGPMIAIADDEALYLLEFVDRRGLEREVERLRRRTKSSVIPGSAPPIRSIESELEDYFEGKLTEFNTPLRLLGSPFQKRVWEQLREIPPGQITSYADIAVAIGKPGAYRAVAQANGANQLAIVIPCHRVINLNGDLGGYGGGILRKRWLLGHEKKWSTEEQTR
;
A
#
# COMPACT_ATOMS: atom_id res chain seq x y z
N MET A 1 -7.11 -7.53 -11.67
CA MET A 1 -8.29 -6.90 -11.02
C MET A 1 -9.49 -7.74 -11.38
N ILE A 2 -10.34 -8.07 -10.40
CA ILE A 2 -11.58 -8.81 -10.62
C ILE A 2 -12.59 -7.90 -11.35
N PRO A 3 -13.09 -8.29 -12.54
CA PRO A 3 -14.11 -7.55 -13.29
C PRO A 3 -15.39 -7.26 -12.50
N ALA A 4 -16.12 -6.19 -12.84
CA ALA A 4 -17.29 -5.73 -12.09
C ALA A 4 -18.45 -6.75 -12.08
N ASP A 5 -18.68 -7.40 -13.21
CA ASP A 5 -19.62 -8.51 -13.37
C ASP A 5 -19.24 -9.69 -12.46
N LEU A 6 -17.96 -10.04 -12.39
CA LEU A 6 -17.47 -11.12 -11.54
C LEU A 6 -17.60 -10.78 -10.03
N LYS A 7 -17.43 -9.51 -9.65
CA LYS A 7 -17.68 -9.06 -8.26
C LYS A 7 -19.14 -9.30 -7.84
N LEU A 8 -20.12 -9.11 -8.73
CA LEU A 8 -21.53 -9.38 -8.43
C LEU A 8 -21.77 -10.87 -8.21
N VAL A 9 -21.13 -11.73 -9.01
CA VAL A 9 -21.18 -13.20 -8.83
C VAL A 9 -20.60 -13.60 -7.48
N TYR A 10 -19.41 -13.09 -7.13
CA TYR A 10 -18.77 -13.36 -5.83
C TYR A 10 -19.60 -12.84 -4.66
N TYR A 11 -20.26 -11.69 -4.81
CA TYR A 11 -21.15 -11.18 -3.77
C TYR A 11 -22.36 -12.11 -3.54
N ARG A 12 -23.02 -12.58 -4.60
CA ARG A 12 -24.12 -13.55 -4.48
C ARG A 12 -23.65 -14.84 -3.81
N ALA A 13 -22.52 -15.39 -4.26
CA ALA A 13 -21.92 -16.57 -3.64
C ALA A 13 -21.59 -16.38 -2.14
N LEU A 14 -21.16 -15.18 -1.76
CA LEU A 14 -20.92 -14.81 -0.36
C LEU A 14 -22.21 -14.77 0.45
N ILE A 15 -23.29 -14.18 -0.06
CA ILE A 15 -24.61 -14.13 0.62
C ILE A 15 -25.13 -15.55 0.84
N ASP A 16 -25.10 -16.36 -0.21
CA ASP A 16 -25.61 -17.72 -0.24
C ASP A 16 -24.69 -18.74 0.46
N LYS A 17 -23.48 -18.32 0.86
CA LYS A 17 -22.44 -19.16 1.48
C LYS A 17 -22.10 -20.39 0.63
N LYS A 18 -21.98 -20.22 -0.68
CA LYS A 18 -21.69 -21.32 -1.62
C LYS A 18 -20.28 -21.89 -1.39
N SER A 19 -20.22 -23.17 -1.06
CA SER A 19 -18.95 -23.89 -0.82
C SER A 19 -18.12 -24.13 -2.08
N GLU A 20 -18.76 -24.18 -3.25
CA GLU A 20 -18.08 -24.31 -4.56
C GLU A 20 -17.10 -23.16 -4.86
N TYR A 21 -17.26 -22.02 -4.19
CA TYR A 21 -16.35 -20.87 -4.30
C TYR A 21 -15.22 -20.89 -3.25
N GLU A 22 -15.15 -21.88 -2.36
CA GLU A 22 -14.04 -21.98 -1.40
C GLU A 22 -12.69 -22.03 -2.12
N GLY A 23 -11.79 -21.11 -1.76
CA GLY A 23 -10.48 -20.97 -2.39
C GLY A 23 -10.48 -20.22 -3.74
N ILE A 24 -11.64 -19.87 -4.29
CA ILE A 24 -11.78 -19.08 -5.52
C ILE A 24 -11.63 -17.58 -5.21
N PHE A 25 -12.25 -17.12 -4.12
CA PHE A 25 -12.14 -15.73 -3.71
C PHE A 25 -12.12 -15.55 -2.19
N TYR A 26 -11.64 -14.39 -1.79
CA TYR A 26 -11.75 -13.83 -0.45
C TYR A 26 -12.46 -12.48 -0.54
N VAL A 27 -13.28 -12.16 0.46
CA VAL A 27 -13.94 -10.85 0.56
C VAL A 27 -13.29 -10.03 1.67
N GLY A 28 -12.76 -8.86 1.35
CA GLY A 28 -12.41 -7.81 2.30
C GLY A 28 -13.63 -6.95 2.62
N VAL A 29 -13.90 -6.72 3.90
CA VAL A 29 -15.04 -5.93 4.39
C VAL A 29 -14.55 -4.57 4.86
N LYS A 30 -14.77 -3.52 4.05
CA LYS A 30 -14.18 -2.17 4.25
C LYS A 30 -14.46 -1.60 5.63
N THR A 31 -15.69 -1.75 6.13
CA THR A 31 -16.13 -1.21 7.43
C THR A 31 -15.45 -1.86 8.62
N THR A 32 -15.07 -3.13 8.53
CA THR A 32 -14.46 -3.86 9.66
C THR A 32 -12.96 -4.05 9.50
N GLY A 33 -12.44 -3.87 8.28
CA GLY A 33 -11.06 -4.18 7.91
C GLY A 33 -10.75 -5.67 7.97
N VAL A 34 -11.75 -6.55 7.87
CA VAL A 34 -11.61 -8.00 7.96
C VAL A 34 -11.77 -8.64 6.58
N PHE A 35 -10.94 -9.63 6.23
CA PHE A 35 -11.22 -10.49 5.09
C PHE A 35 -11.69 -11.89 5.50
N CYS A 36 -12.61 -12.42 4.71
CA CYS A 36 -13.36 -13.66 4.97
C CYS A 36 -13.32 -14.60 3.76
N ARG A 37 -13.62 -15.87 4.03
CA ARG A 37 -13.96 -16.89 3.02
C ARG A 37 -15.44 -16.77 2.60
N PRO A 38 -15.84 -17.32 1.44
CA PRO A 38 -17.22 -17.27 0.96
C PRO A 38 -18.23 -17.89 1.95
N THR A 39 -17.87 -19.02 2.58
CA THR A 39 -18.72 -19.72 3.55
C THR A 39 -18.71 -19.12 4.96
N CYS A 40 -18.05 -17.98 5.18
CA CYS A 40 -17.90 -17.41 6.51
C CYS A 40 -19.27 -17.22 7.21
N PRO A 41 -19.43 -17.67 8.48
CA PRO A 41 -20.70 -17.58 9.21
C PRO A 41 -20.99 -16.17 9.75
N ALA A 42 -20.08 -15.21 9.56
CA ALA A 42 -20.30 -13.84 9.99
C ALA A 42 -21.49 -13.18 9.27
N ARG A 43 -22.07 -12.14 9.90
CA ARG A 43 -23.09 -11.30 9.27
C ARG A 43 -22.55 -10.76 7.94
N LYS A 44 -23.34 -10.88 6.88
CA LYS A 44 -22.92 -10.50 5.54
C LYS A 44 -22.93 -8.96 5.38
N PRO A 45 -21.86 -8.37 4.84
CA PRO A 45 -21.80 -6.93 4.57
C PRO A 45 -22.67 -6.54 3.37
N LYS A 46 -22.96 -5.23 3.25
CA LYS A 46 -23.50 -4.66 2.01
C LYS A 46 -22.48 -4.74 0.88
N PHE A 47 -22.94 -4.83 -0.36
CA PHE A 47 -22.07 -4.90 -1.55
C PHE A 47 -21.08 -3.74 -1.64
N GLU A 48 -21.54 -2.51 -1.40
CA GLU A 48 -20.72 -1.29 -1.38
C GLU A 48 -19.54 -1.34 -0.39
N ASN A 49 -19.60 -2.23 0.61
CA ASN A 49 -18.59 -2.44 1.63
C ASN A 49 -17.70 -3.67 1.36
N CYS A 50 -17.86 -4.31 0.21
CA CYS A 50 -17.09 -5.49 -0.20
C CYS A 50 -16.00 -5.13 -1.19
N GLU A 51 -14.84 -5.71 -0.98
CA GLU A 51 -13.75 -5.79 -1.95
C GLU A 51 -13.40 -7.27 -2.12
N PHE A 52 -13.05 -7.70 -3.33
CA PHE A 52 -12.81 -9.12 -3.61
C PHE A 52 -11.37 -9.33 -4.04
N TYR A 53 -10.85 -10.50 -3.69
CA TYR A 53 -9.47 -10.92 -3.94
C TYR A 53 -9.42 -12.39 -4.34
N GLU A 54 -8.51 -12.75 -5.22
CA GLU A 54 -8.31 -14.14 -5.64
C GLU A 54 -7.48 -14.90 -4.60
N THR A 55 -6.58 -14.19 -3.90
CA THR A 55 -5.71 -14.79 -2.91
C THR A 55 -5.80 -14.11 -1.55
N ALA A 56 -5.57 -14.89 -0.48
CA ALA A 56 -5.41 -14.32 0.87
C ALA A 56 -4.27 -13.29 0.93
N LYS A 57 -3.26 -13.44 0.05
CA LYS A 57 -2.16 -12.49 -0.08
C LYS A 57 -2.63 -11.11 -0.50
N GLU A 58 -3.43 -11.04 -1.54
CA GLU A 58 -3.96 -9.76 -2.02
C GLU A 58 -4.79 -9.08 -0.93
N ALA A 59 -5.67 -9.82 -0.24
CA ALA A 59 -6.46 -9.28 0.85
C ALA A 59 -5.58 -8.73 2.00
N LEU A 60 -4.51 -9.46 2.35
CA LEU A 60 -3.56 -9.04 3.38
C LEU A 60 -2.77 -7.80 2.95
N LEU A 61 -2.27 -7.75 1.72
CA LEU A 61 -1.54 -6.60 1.18
C LEU A 61 -2.44 -5.37 1.04
N ALA A 62 -3.73 -5.57 0.78
CA ALA A 62 -4.77 -4.55 0.89
C ALA A 62 -5.17 -4.22 2.34
N SER A 63 -4.35 -4.63 3.31
CA SER A 63 -4.46 -4.26 4.73
C SER A 63 -5.68 -4.81 5.47
N PHE A 64 -6.33 -5.85 4.94
CA PHE A 64 -7.38 -6.56 5.66
C PHE A 64 -6.81 -7.60 6.61
N ARG A 65 -7.36 -7.68 7.82
CA ARG A 65 -7.02 -8.73 8.80
C ARG A 65 -7.77 -10.03 8.54
N PRO A 66 -7.17 -11.20 8.81
CA PRO A 66 -7.90 -12.47 8.69
C PRO A 66 -9.06 -12.53 9.69
N CYS A 67 -10.19 -13.06 9.25
CA CYS A 67 -11.36 -13.25 10.10
C CYS A 67 -11.11 -14.30 11.18
N GLN A 68 -11.42 -13.97 12.43
CA GLN A 68 -11.29 -14.89 13.57
C GLN A 68 -12.37 -15.98 13.58
N ARG A 69 -13.50 -15.77 12.88
CA ARG A 69 -14.59 -16.75 12.79
C ARG A 69 -14.32 -17.84 11.77
N CYS A 70 -14.03 -17.45 10.52
CA CYS A 70 -13.78 -18.42 9.45
C CYS A 70 -12.30 -18.81 9.31
N ARG A 71 -11.39 -18.17 10.06
CA ARG A 71 -9.94 -18.44 10.09
C ARG A 71 -9.36 -18.73 8.70
N PRO A 72 -9.40 -17.75 7.77
CA PRO A 72 -9.07 -17.97 6.35
C PRO A 72 -7.63 -18.45 6.11
N LEU A 73 -6.73 -18.26 7.08
CA LEU A 73 -5.34 -18.68 7.01
C LEU A 73 -5.05 -20.03 7.70
N SER A 74 -5.99 -20.56 8.48
CA SER A 74 -5.76 -21.69 9.39
C SER A 74 -6.78 -22.82 9.19
N HIS A 75 -7.27 -23.03 7.97
CA HIS A 75 -8.24 -24.10 7.71
C HIS A 75 -7.61 -25.48 8.01
N PRO A 76 -8.24 -26.33 8.87
CA PRO A 76 -7.58 -27.48 9.49
C PRO A 76 -7.05 -28.53 8.50
N SER A 77 -7.72 -28.71 7.35
CA SER A 77 -7.36 -29.76 6.40
C SER A 77 -6.05 -29.53 5.65
N HIS A 78 -5.42 -28.34 5.70
CA HIS A 78 -4.33 -27.98 4.78
C HIS A 78 -3.24 -27.03 5.33
N VAL A 79 -3.00 -26.97 6.65
CA VAL A 79 -2.01 -26.03 7.22
C VAL A 79 -1.09 -26.73 8.23
N SER A 80 0.23 -26.70 7.98
CA SER A 80 1.23 -27.28 8.89
C SER A 80 1.21 -26.59 10.25
N GLU A 81 1.54 -27.33 11.32
CA GLU A 81 1.64 -26.80 12.69
C GLU A 81 2.56 -25.57 12.76
N LEU A 82 3.67 -25.60 12.01
CA LEU A 82 4.59 -24.48 11.90
C LEU A 82 3.88 -23.21 11.41
N ILE A 83 3.09 -23.31 10.34
CA ILE A 83 2.37 -22.16 9.80
C ILE A 83 1.32 -21.67 10.78
N GLN A 84 0.59 -22.57 11.45
CA GLN A 84 -0.38 -22.20 12.47
C GLN A 84 0.30 -21.43 13.61
N LYS A 85 1.43 -21.92 14.12
CA LYS A 85 2.25 -21.27 15.15
C LYS A 85 2.69 -19.86 14.74
N LEU A 86 3.19 -19.72 13.51
CA LEU A 86 3.65 -18.43 12.98
C LEU A 86 2.50 -17.43 12.77
N VAL A 87 1.37 -17.88 12.21
CA VAL A 87 0.18 -17.05 12.04
C VAL A 87 -0.33 -16.58 13.41
N HIS A 88 -0.43 -17.50 14.37
CA HIS A 88 -0.88 -17.20 15.71
C HIS A 88 0.00 -16.15 16.39
N ALA A 89 1.33 -16.34 16.36
CA ALA A 89 2.25 -15.42 17.02
C ALA A 89 2.20 -13.99 16.43
N VAL A 90 1.91 -13.84 15.14
CA VAL A 90 1.67 -12.53 14.52
C VAL A 90 0.32 -11.96 14.91
N GLU A 91 -0.76 -12.75 14.92
CA GLU A 91 -2.08 -12.24 15.29
C GLU A 91 -2.21 -11.89 16.78
N GLU A 92 -1.38 -12.49 17.66
CA GLU A 92 -1.29 -12.09 19.07
C GLU A 92 -0.60 -10.73 19.25
N ASN A 93 0.42 -10.43 18.43
CA ASN A 93 1.20 -9.19 18.52
C ASN A 93 1.41 -8.55 17.14
N PRO A 94 0.34 -8.08 16.47
CA PRO A 94 0.37 -7.68 15.06
C PRO A 94 1.21 -6.42 14.79
N GLU A 95 1.51 -5.61 15.79
CA GLU A 95 2.36 -4.43 15.72
C GLU A 95 3.86 -4.72 15.82
N ARG A 96 4.24 -5.95 16.19
CA ARG A 96 5.63 -6.34 16.42
C ARG A 96 6.45 -6.26 15.13
N ARG A 97 7.70 -5.79 15.23
CA ARG A 97 8.71 -5.96 14.18
C ARG A 97 9.41 -7.29 14.41
N TRP A 98 9.41 -8.13 13.40
CA TRP A 98 9.99 -9.47 13.47
C TRP A 98 11.44 -9.47 12.99
N THR A 99 12.31 -10.11 13.77
CA THR A 99 13.76 -10.23 13.60
C THR A 99 14.16 -11.69 13.57
N GLU A 100 15.42 -12.00 13.25
CA GLU A 100 15.93 -13.37 13.29
C GLU A 100 15.96 -13.96 14.71
N GLU A 101 16.06 -13.10 15.73
CA GLU A 101 15.98 -13.52 17.13
C GLU A 101 14.59 -14.06 17.50
N ASP A 102 13.52 -13.50 16.92
CA ASP A 102 12.15 -13.95 17.19
C ASP A 102 11.91 -15.37 16.68
N PHE A 103 12.48 -15.73 15.54
CA PHE A 103 12.42 -17.11 15.02
C PHE A 103 13.13 -18.10 15.95
N ARG A 104 14.30 -17.72 16.49
CA ARG A 104 15.03 -18.52 17.47
C ARG A 104 14.21 -18.74 18.75
N LYS A 105 13.54 -17.69 19.26
CA LYS A 105 12.65 -17.77 20.43
C LYS A 105 11.44 -18.69 20.20
N LEU A 106 10.97 -18.81 18.97
CA LEU A 106 9.90 -19.74 18.60
C LEU A 106 10.41 -21.17 18.28
N SER A 107 11.71 -21.43 18.39
CA SER A 107 12.33 -22.70 17.96
C SER A 107 12.02 -23.03 16.49
N VAL A 108 12.04 -22.00 15.64
CA VAL A 108 11.74 -22.10 14.21
C VAL A 108 12.97 -21.66 13.42
N ASP A 109 13.39 -22.47 12.44
CA ASP A 109 14.35 -22.03 11.45
C ASP A 109 13.73 -20.99 10.50
N ALA A 110 14.38 -19.82 10.39
CA ALA A 110 13.88 -18.71 9.59
C ALA A 110 13.81 -19.05 8.10
N SER A 111 14.73 -19.88 7.59
CA SER A 111 14.72 -20.29 6.18
C SER A 111 13.51 -21.18 5.87
N THR A 112 13.20 -22.10 6.78
CA THR A 112 12.07 -23.02 6.72
C THR A 112 10.75 -22.27 6.86
N ALA A 113 10.66 -21.33 7.81
CA ALA A 113 9.51 -20.43 7.92
C ALA A 113 9.27 -19.67 6.62
N ARG A 114 10.30 -19.01 6.06
CA ARG A 114 10.19 -18.28 4.79
C ARG A 114 9.72 -19.20 3.65
N ARG A 115 10.30 -20.39 3.51
CA ARG A 115 9.96 -21.36 2.47
C ARG A 115 8.53 -21.88 2.58
N GLN A 116 8.12 -22.35 3.76
CA GLN A 116 6.77 -22.88 3.97
C GLN A 116 5.70 -21.79 3.83
N PHE A 117 5.93 -20.59 4.38
CA PHE A 117 4.98 -19.48 4.27
C PHE A 117 4.81 -19.04 2.82
N LYS A 118 5.92 -18.94 2.06
CA LYS A 118 5.90 -18.61 0.63
C LYS A 118 5.21 -19.68 -0.20
N LYS A 119 5.44 -20.96 0.09
CA LYS A 119 4.75 -22.08 -0.57
C LYS A 119 3.24 -22.03 -0.34
N ARG A 120 2.79 -21.68 0.87
CA ARG A 120 1.37 -21.73 1.24
C ARG A 120 0.57 -20.48 0.85
N PHE A 121 1.16 -19.29 1.02
CA PHE A 121 0.47 -18.01 0.86
C PHE A 121 1.04 -17.14 -0.26
N GLY A 122 2.06 -17.59 -0.99
CA GLY A 122 2.71 -16.79 -2.04
C GLY A 122 3.44 -15.55 -1.50
N MET A 123 3.64 -15.45 -0.19
CA MET A 123 4.36 -14.36 0.48
C MET A 123 5.26 -14.90 1.58
N THR A 124 6.27 -14.13 1.97
CA THR A 124 7.12 -14.43 3.12
C THR A 124 6.40 -14.10 4.43
N PHE A 125 6.79 -14.77 5.52
CA PHE A 125 6.31 -14.45 6.87
C PHE A 125 6.51 -12.96 7.23
N VAL A 126 7.62 -12.36 6.82
CA VAL A 126 7.92 -10.95 7.10
C VAL A 126 7.02 -10.00 6.32
N GLU A 127 6.60 -10.38 5.10
CA GLU A 127 5.58 -9.64 4.35
C GLU A 127 4.22 -9.73 5.04
N TYR A 128 3.85 -10.90 5.53
CA TYR A 128 2.63 -11.09 6.32
C TYR A 128 2.63 -10.21 7.57
N ALA A 129 3.65 -10.32 8.43
CA ALA A 129 3.73 -9.54 9.66
C ALA A 129 3.70 -8.01 9.38
N ARG A 130 4.34 -7.58 8.30
CA ARG A 130 4.29 -6.18 7.86
C ARG A 130 2.89 -5.76 7.43
N ALA A 131 2.23 -6.56 6.60
CA ALA A 131 0.86 -6.30 6.15
C ALA A 131 -0.11 -6.20 7.33
N ARG A 132 0.06 -7.05 8.35
CA ARG A 132 -0.73 -6.99 9.59
C ARG A 132 -0.48 -5.71 10.39
N ARG A 133 0.77 -5.31 10.55
CA ARG A 133 1.13 -4.05 11.21
C ARG A 133 0.58 -2.83 10.47
N MET A 134 0.73 -2.79 9.15
CA MET A 134 0.21 -1.70 8.31
C MET A 134 -1.31 -1.62 8.38
N GLY A 135 -2.00 -2.76 8.37
CA GLY A 135 -3.46 -2.79 8.46
C GLY A 135 -4.03 -2.20 9.75
N ILE A 136 -3.26 -2.18 10.85
CA ILE A 136 -3.68 -1.49 12.07
C ILE A 136 -3.73 0.02 11.85
N ALA A 137 -2.64 0.59 11.33
CA ALA A 137 -2.56 2.03 11.08
C ALA A 137 -3.58 2.47 10.02
N LEU A 138 -3.70 1.71 8.95
CA LEU A 138 -4.56 2.03 7.81
C LEU A 138 -6.05 1.85 8.13
N LYS A 139 -6.43 0.99 9.08
CA LYS A 139 -7.83 0.87 9.54
C LYS A 139 -8.38 2.21 10.01
N HIS A 140 -7.59 3.03 10.70
CA HIS A 140 -8.01 4.36 11.14
C HIS A 140 -8.15 5.34 9.99
N ILE A 141 -7.17 5.32 9.08
CA ILE A 141 -7.17 6.18 7.90
C ILE A 141 -8.45 5.90 7.08
N ARG A 142 -8.79 4.61 6.90
CA ARG A 142 -9.98 4.18 6.18
C ARG A 142 -11.29 4.53 6.90
N ALA A 143 -11.28 4.57 8.23
CA ALA A 143 -12.46 4.93 9.03
C ALA A 143 -12.64 6.45 9.21
N GLY A 144 -11.64 7.25 8.81
CA GLY A 144 -11.68 8.72 8.86
C GLY A 144 -11.55 9.30 10.28
N SER A 145 -11.73 10.63 10.35
CA SER A 145 -11.55 11.45 11.55
C SER A 145 -12.48 11.07 12.71
N ALA A 146 -13.70 10.58 12.39
CA ALA A 146 -14.76 10.29 13.37
C ALA A 146 -14.36 9.20 14.40
N VAL A 147 -13.44 8.30 14.04
CA VAL A 147 -12.97 7.25 14.97
C VAL A 147 -12.00 7.81 16.00
N ILE A 148 -11.19 8.82 15.65
CA ILE A 148 -10.25 9.43 16.57
C ILE A 148 -10.99 10.28 17.60
N GLU A 149 -11.96 11.10 17.17
CA GLU A 149 -12.77 11.92 18.09
C GLU A 149 -13.61 11.06 19.04
N ALA A 150 -14.26 10.00 18.54
CA ALA A 150 -15.02 9.07 19.37
C ALA A 150 -14.15 8.30 20.37
N GLN A 151 -12.91 7.95 20.00
CA GLN A 151 -11.98 7.28 20.92
C GLN A 151 -11.34 8.23 21.94
N LEU A 152 -11.16 9.51 21.58
CA LEU A 152 -10.67 10.55 22.50
C LEU A 152 -11.73 10.96 23.53
N SER A 153 -13.01 11.03 23.13
CA SER A 153 -14.11 11.38 24.03
C SER A 153 -14.61 10.23 24.91
N ALA A 154 -14.42 8.97 24.49
CA ALA A 154 -14.92 7.81 25.24
C ALA A 154 -14.02 7.30 26.38
N GLY A 155 -12.84 7.89 26.64
CA GLY A 155 -12.04 7.54 27.83
C GLY A 155 -11.69 6.06 28.00
N TYR A 156 -11.68 5.25 26.93
CA TYR A 156 -11.51 3.80 27.04
C TYR A 156 -10.04 3.38 27.05
N GLU A 157 -9.64 2.68 28.11
CA GLU A 157 -8.36 2.00 28.36
C GLU A 157 -8.08 0.78 27.47
N SER A 158 -8.90 0.48 26.45
CA SER A 158 -8.70 -0.69 25.59
C SER A 158 -7.91 -0.35 24.31
N GLY A 159 -6.59 -0.16 24.43
CA GLY A 159 -5.77 0.01 23.23
C GLY A 159 -4.30 0.34 23.40
N SER A 160 -3.62 -0.12 24.45
CA SER A 160 -2.20 0.17 24.66
C SER A 160 -1.32 -0.25 23.46
N GLY A 161 -1.43 -1.50 22.97
CA GLY A 161 -0.67 -1.95 21.78
C GLY A 161 -1.10 -1.30 20.45
N PHE A 162 -2.37 -0.86 20.38
CA PHE A 162 -3.00 -0.30 19.18
C PHE A 162 -2.66 1.19 18.98
N ARG A 163 -2.76 2.01 20.04
CA ARG A 163 -2.28 3.40 20.05
C ARG A 163 -0.79 3.42 19.79
N ASP A 164 -0.03 2.48 20.35
CA ASP A 164 1.41 2.39 20.12
C ASP A 164 1.76 2.07 18.66
N ALA A 165 1.03 1.16 18.01
CA ALA A 165 1.28 0.80 16.61
C ALA A 165 1.01 1.96 15.65
N PHE A 166 -0.14 2.62 15.84
CA PHE A 166 -0.51 3.82 15.09
C PHE A 166 0.49 4.95 15.38
N SER A 167 0.85 5.17 16.65
CA SER A 167 1.73 6.28 17.04
C SER A 167 3.18 6.07 16.61
N ARG A 168 3.66 4.82 16.56
CA ARG A 168 5.00 4.50 16.04
C ARG A 168 5.14 4.82 14.56
N ILE A 169 4.09 4.61 13.75
CA ILE A 169 4.14 4.86 12.30
C ILE A 169 3.71 6.30 11.99
N MET A 170 2.54 6.72 12.45
CA MET A 170 1.87 7.98 12.10
C MET A 170 2.18 9.14 13.07
N GLY A 171 2.52 8.84 14.32
CA GLY A 171 2.98 9.82 15.32
C GLY A 171 2.17 9.95 16.57
N ALA A 172 2.68 10.77 17.52
CA ALA A 172 2.04 10.97 18.80
C ALA A 172 0.57 11.35 18.62
N ALA A 173 -0.27 10.83 19.51
CA ALA A 173 -1.71 11.03 19.45
C ALA A 173 -2.07 12.54 19.50
N PRO A 174 -3.21 12.95 18.92
CA PRO A 174 -3.59 14.35 18.80
C PRO A 174 -3.55 15.17 20.10
N ALA A 175 -3.80 14.52 21.23
CA ALA A 175 -3.79 15.14 22.56
C ALA A 175 -2.41 15.72 22.98
N GLN A 176 -1.31 15.35 22.33
CA GLN A 176 0.04 15.88 22.59
C GLN A 176 0.53 16.83 21.48
N LEU A 177 -0.34 17.29 20.58
CA LEU A 177 0.08 17.97 19.33
C LEU A 177 0.77 19.33 19.51
N GLY A 178 0.55 20.04 20.63
CA GLY A 178 1.14 21.36 20.83
C GLY A 178 1.04 22.25 19.58
N ASN A 179 2.12 22.96 19.24
CA ASN A 179 2.21 23.83 18.05
C ASN A 179 2.89 23.13 16.84
N GLN A 180 2.87 21.78 16.76
CA GLN A 180 3.55 21.06 15.68
C GLN A 180 2.75 21.12 14.37
N PRO A 181 3.41 21.20 13.20
CA PRO A 181 2.76 21.07 11.91
C PRO A 181 1.99 19.74 11.80
N ILE A 182 0.80 19.79 11.22
CA ILE A 182 -0.08 18.63 11.05
C ILE A 182 -0.10 18.26 9.57
N LEU A 183 0.17 16.98 9.27
CA LEU A 183 -0.12 16.39 7.98
C LEU A 183 -1.39 15.53 8.08
N LYS A 184 -2.23 15.59 7.06
CA LYS A 184 -3.38 14.71 6.87
C LYS A 184 -2.96 13.50 6.07
N ALA A 185 -3.45 12.32 6.45
CA ALA A 185 -3.30 11.09 5.68
C ALA A 185 -4.67 10.53 5.29
N SER A 186 -4.80 10.17 4.01
CA SER A 186 -6.00 9.55 3.47
C SER A 186 -5.68 8.25 2.73
N TRP A 187 -6.67 7.37 2.71
CA TRP A 187 -6.66 6.12 1.98
C TRP A 187 -7.35 6.33 0.64
N LEU A 188 -6.66 6.03 -0.45
CA LEU A 188 -7.19 6.15 -1.81
C LEU A 188 -7.30 4.75 -2.41
N ASP A 189 -8.52 4.33 -2.75
CA ASP A 189 -8.74 3.09 -3.50
C ASP A 189 -8.43 3.35 -4.99
N THR A 190 -7.46 2.64 -5.57
CA THR A 190 -7.08 2.84 -6.98
C THR A 190 -7.17 1.55 -7.79
N GLN A 191 -7.11 1.67 -9.12
CA GLN A 191 -7.17 0.51 -10.02
C GLN A 191 -6.03 -0.49 -9.77
N LEU A 192 -4.88 -0.02 -9.29
CA LEU A 192 -3.72 -0.88 -9.00
C LEU A 192 -3.62 -1.31 -7.54
N GLY A 193 -4.70 -1.13 -6.80
CA GLY A 193 -4.77 -1.37 -5.37
C GLY A 193 -4.58 -0.10 -4.56
N PRO A 194 -4.77 -0.19 -3.24
CA PRO A 194 -4.87 0.99 -2.41
C PRO A 194 -3.54 1.74 -2.25
N MET A 195 -3.67 3.06 -2.18
CA MET A 195 -2.59 4.00 -1.92
C MET A 195 -2.85 4.79 -0.65
N ILE A 196 -1.78 5.27 -0.04
CA ILE A 196 -1.85 6.28 1.02
C ILE A 196 -1.34 7.62 0.46
N ALA A 197 -2.12 8.67 0.68
CA ALA A 197 -1.74 10.05 0.40
C ALA A 197 -1.49 10.78 1.72
N ILE A 198 -0.40 11.56 1.79
CA ILE A 198 -0.08 12.40 2.95
C ILE A 198 0.20 13.83 2.47
N ALA A 199 -0.52 14.81 3.01
CA ALA A 199 -0.44 16.22 2.60
C ALA A 199 -0.64 17.18 3.79
N ASP A 200 -0.20 18.42 3.64
CA ASP A 200 -0.76 19.56 4.37
C ASP A 200 -1.81 20.27 3.49
N ASP A 201 -2.18 21.50 3.86
CA ASP A 201 -3.14 22.29 3.09
C ASP A 201 -2.59 22.83 1.76
N GLU A 202 -1.26 22.83 1.59
CA GLU A 202 -0.58 23.41 0.42
C GLU A 202 -0.14 22.36 -0.60
N ALA A 203 0.40 21.23 -0.15
CA ALA A 203 1.07 20.28 -1.03
C ALA A 203 0.99 18.81 -0.56
N LEU A 204 1.09 17.91 -1.53
CA LEU A 204 1.22 16.47 -1.36
C LEU A 204 2.69 16.09 -1.09
N TYR A 205 2.94 15.33 -0.03
CA TYR A 205 4.28 14.93 0.41
C TYR A 205 4.59 13.47 0.10
N LEU A 206 3.57 12.62 0.10
CA LEU A 206 3.70 11.19 -0.13
C LEU A 206 2.44 10.66 -0.82
N LEU A 207 2.65 9.83 -1.83
CA LEU A 207 1.64 9.05 -2.52
C LEU A 207 2.26 7.70 -2.88
N GLU A 208 1.88 6.66 -2.15
CA GLU A 208 2.48 5.33 -2.33
C GLU A 208 1.49 4.20 -2.13
N PHE A 209 1.74 3.07 -2.77
CA PHE A 209 0.99 1.85 -2.54
C PHE A 209 1.22 1.34 -1.11
N VAL A 210 0.15 0.96 -0.43
CA VAL A 210 0.20 0.56 0.99
C VAL A 210 1.05 -0.69 1.25
N ASP A 211 1.25 -1.51 0.21
CA ASP A 211 2.05 -2.72 0.24
C ASP A 211 3.53 -2.50 -0.11
N ARG A 212 3.93 -1.26 -0.42
CA ARG A 212 5.32 -0.90 -0.73
C ARG A 212 6.25 -1.29 0.42
N ARG A 213 7.34 -1.98 0.07
CA ARG A 213 8.37 -2.33 1.03
C ARG A 213 9.06 -1.06 1.53
N GLY A 214 8.96 -0.82 2.84
CA GLY A 214 9.64 0.29 3.50
C GLY A 214 8.77 1.54 3.71
N LEU A 215 7.50 1.52 3.30
CA LEU A 215 6.55 2.62 3.48
C LEU A 215 6.54 3.16 4.92
N GLU A 216 6.56 2.29 5.93
CA GLU A 216 6.64 2.69 7.35
C GLU A 216 7.82 3.60 7.65
N ARG A 217 8.99 3.27 7.09
CA ARG A 217 10.22 4.06 7.29
C ARG A 217 10.17 5.36 6.50
N GLU A 218 9.45 5.36 5.37
CA GLU A 218 9.23 6.56 4.56
C GLU A 218 8.34 7.55 5.30
N VAL A 219 7.23 7.08 5.89
CA VAL A 219 6.36 7.90 6.75
C VAL A 219 7.10 8.38 8.00
N GLU A 220 7.87 7.50 8.66
CA GLU A 220 8.71 7.87 9.82
C GLU A 220 9.74 8.96 9.45
N ARG A 221 10.39 8.83 8.28
CA ARG A 221 11.36 9.82 7.79
C ARG A 221 10.69 11.14 7.41
N LEU A 222 9.54 11.09 6.75
CA LEU A 222 8.71 12.26 6.43
C LEU A 222 8.48 13.07 7.70
N ARG A 223 7.88 12.44 8.71
CA ARG A 223 7.58 13.05 10.01
C ARG A 223 8.78 13.68 10.70
N ARG A 224 9.92 12.97 10.74
CA ARG A 224 11.15 13.49 11.34
C ARG A 224 11.67 14.73 10.63
N ARG A 225 11.57 14.75 9.29
CA ARG A 225 12.06 15.88 8.48
C ARG A 225 11.15 17.10 8.57
N THR A 226 9.84 16.89 8.58
CA THR A 226 8.83 17.95 8.68
C THR A 226 8.52 18.35 10.11
N LYS A 227 9.04 17.61 11.10
CA LYS A 227 8.68 17.72 12.52
C LYS A 227 7.16 17.70 12.74
N SER A 228 6.47 16.91 11.92
CA SER A 228 5.01 16.87 11.90
C SER A 228 4.46 15.58 12.50
N SER A 229 3.21 15.70 12.93
CA SER A 229 2.37 14.54 13.23
C SER A 229 1.46 14.26 12.03
N VAL A 230 1.20 12.97 11.77
CA VAL A 230 0.30 12.56 10.69
C VAL A 230 -0.98 12.00 11.28
N ILE A 231 -2.10 12.58 10.90
CA ILE A 231 -3.42 12.16 11.39
C ILE A 231 -4.35 11.82 10.21
N PRO A 232 -5.29 10.88 10.39
CA PRO A 232 -6.37 10.65 9.45
C PRO A 232 -7.11 11.93 9.10
N GLY A 233 -7.37 12.10 7.81
CA GLY A 233 -8.13 13.22 7.32
C GLY A 233 -7.83 13.48 5.85
N SER A 234 -8.56 14.44 5.30
CA SER A 234 -8.36 14.92 3.94
C SER A 234 -7.84 16.36 3.97
N ALA A 235 -7.10 16.73 2.93
CA ALA A 235 -6.59 18.07 2.66
C ALA A 235 -6.81 18.41 1.18
N PRO A 236 -6.77 19.68 0.75
CA PRO A 236 -6.98 20.05 -0.64
C PRO A 236 -6.10 19.27 -1.65
N PRO A 237 -4.79 19.07 -1.44
CA PRO A 237 -3.96 18.27 -2.36
C PRO A 237 -4.37 16.80 -2.41
N ILE A 238 -4.91 16.23 -1.32
CA ILE A 238 -5.40 14.84 -1.29
C ILE A 238 -6.64 14.69 -2.18
N ARG A 239 -7.59 15.63 -2.11
CA ARG A 239 -8.79 15.60 -2.96
C ARG A 239 -8.44 15.80 -4.43
N SER A 240 -7.49 16.71 -4.70
CA SER A 240 -6.97 16.96 -6.04
C SER A 240 -6.38 15.67 -6.62
N ILE A 241 -5.46 15.01 -5.90
CA ILE A 241 -4.81 13.81 -6.44
C ILE A 241 -5.73 12.60 -6.53
N GLU A 242 -6.72 12.49 -5.65
CA GLU A 242 -7.75 11.45 -5.76
C GLU A 242 -8.51 11.56 -7.08
N SER A 243 -9.00 12.77 -7.41
CA SER A 243 -9.67 13.05 -8.69
C SER A 243 -8.75 12.84 -9.89
N GLU A 244 -7.51 13.35 -9.84
CA GLU A 244 -6.56 13.20 -10.95
C GLU A 244 -6.16 11.73 -11.19
N LEU A 245 -6.08 10.92 -10.14
CA LEU A 245 -5.83 9.49 -10.28
C LEU A 245 -7.00 8.76 -10.93
N GLU A 246 -8.25 9.11 -10.58
CA GLU A 246 -9.43 8.57 -11.25
C GLU A 246 -9.38 8.85 -12.76
N ASP A 247 -9.18 10.11 -13.15
CA ASP A 247 -9.05 10.51 -14.55
C ASP A 247 -7.86 9.84 -15.25
N TYR A 248 -6.71 9.71 -14.57
CA TYR A 248 -5.55 9.01 -15.09
C TYR A 248 -5.87 7.55 -15.39
N PHE A 249 -6.48 6.81 -14.45
CA PHE A 249 -6.82 5.40 -14.64
C PHE A 249 -7.92 5.18 -15.69
N GLU A 250 -8.81 6.17 -15.88
CA GLU A 250 -9.82 6.16 -16.94
C GLU A 250 -9.27 6.52 -18.33
N GLY A 251 -8.03 7.00 -18.40
CA GLY A 251 -7.41 7.38 -19.67
C GLY A 251 -7.69 8.82 -20.11
N LYS A 252 -8.19 9.68 -19.21
CA LYS A 252 -8.59 11.07 -19.50
C LYS A 252 -7.50 12.10 -19.18
N LEU A 253 -6.53 11.75 -18.34
CA LEU A 253 -5.50 12.64 -17.84
C LEU A 253 -4.11 12.02 -17.93
N THR A 254 -3.14 12.80 -18.41
CA THR A 254 -1.72 12.43 -18.48
C THR A 254 -0.83 13.34 -17.62
N GLU A 255 -1.32 14.51 -17.24
CA GLU A 255 -0.60 15.53 -16.49
C GLU A 255 -1.28 15.82 -15.15
N PHE A 256 -0.50 15.73 -14.07
CA PHE A 256 -0.97 15.97 -12.71
C PHE A 256 -0.64 17.40 -12.29
N ASN A 257 -1.65 18.14 -11.81
CA ASN A 257 -1.54 19.52 -11.35
C ASN A 257 -1.52 19.64 -9.82
N THR A 258 -1.79 18.55 -9.09
CA THR A 258 -1.69 18.54 -7.63
C THR A 258 -0.32 19.07 -7.17
N PRO A 259 -0.28 20.11 -6.31
CA PRO A 259 0.98 20.66 -5.82
C PRO A 259 1.78 19.63 -5.02
N LEU A 260 3.09 19.54 -5.29
CA LEU A 260 3.97 18.54 -4.69
C LEU A 260 5.05 19.17 -3.82
N ARG A 261 5.32 18.57 -2.66
CA ARG A 261 6.49 18.89 -1.84
C ARG A 261 7.56 17.80 -1.98
N LEU A 262 8.62 18.10 -2.73
CA LEU A 262 9.74 17.18 -2.92
C LEU A 262 10.67 17.15 -1.70
N LEU A 263 10.68 16.02 -0.99
CA LEU A 263 11.58 15.78 0.14
C LEU A 263 12.76 14.90 -0.29
N GLY A 264 13.77 15.51 -0.91
CA GLY A 264 15.00 14.81 -1.33
C GLY A 264 16.25 15.69 -1.22
N SER A 265 17.42 15.08 -1.44
CA SER A 265 18.65 15.82 -1.68
C SER A 265 18.55 16.64 -2.97
N PRO A 266 19.40 17.66 -3.19
CA PRO A 266 19.43 18.41 -4.46
C PRO A 266 19.67 17.51 -5.68
N PHE A 267 20.36 16.39 -5.52
CA PHE A 267 20.52 15.41 -6.60
C PHE A 267 19.22 14.63 -6.86
N GLN A 268 18.55 14.15 -5.81
CA GLN A 268 17.27 13.45 -5.95
C GLN A 268 16.20 14.33 -6.59
N LYS A 269 16.09 15.60 -6.16
CA LYS A 269 15.13 16.55 -6.74
C LYS A 269 15.33 16.74 -8.24
N ARG A 270 16.59 16.95 -8.67
CA ARG A 270 16.93 17.05 -10.11
C ARG A 270 16.58 15.79 -10.90
N VAL A 271 16.83 14.61 -10.33
CA VAL A 271 16.41 13.36 -10.96
C VAL A 271 14.88 13.32 -11.09
N TRP A 272 14.14 13.65 -10.02
CA TRP A 272 12.68 13.62 -10.04
C TRP A 272 12.05 14.67 -10.95
N GLU A 273 12.64 15.85 -11.07
CA GLU A 273 12.29 16.85 -12.08
C GLU A 273 12.48 16.26 -13.47
N GLN A 274 13.65 15.68 -13.75
CA GLN A 274 13.91 15.02 -15.04
C GLN A 274 12.95 13.85 -15.33
N LEU A 275 12.46 13.14 -14.31
CA LEU A 275 11.46 12.09 -14.52
C LEU A 275 10.14 12.66 -15.03
N ARG A 276 9.73 13.85 -14.55
CA ARG A 276 8.46 14.49 -14.96
C ARG A 276 8.47 14.94 -16.41
N GLU A 277 9.65 15.21 -16.96
CA GLU A 277 9.83 15.57 -18.38
C GLU A 277 9.64 14.38 -19.33
N ILE A 278 9.57 13.14 -18.84
CA ILE A 278 9.38 11.96 -19.69
C ILE A 278 7.89 11.88 -20.07
N PRO A 279 7.51 11.97 -21.35
CA PRO A 279 6.10 11.95 -21.75
C PRO A 279 5.41 10.61 -21.44
N PRO A 280 4.07 10.58 -21.28
CA PRO A 280 3.32 9.34 -21.16
C PRO A 280 3.55 8.44 -22.38
N GLY A 281 3.72 7.13 -22.13
CA GLY A 281 3.92 6.13 -23.16
C GLY A 281 5.35 6.04 -23.68
N GLN A 282 6.20 7.00 -23.31
CA GLN A 282 7.63 6.94 -23.56
C GLN A 282 8.38 6.29 -22.40
N ILE A 283 9.54 5.73 -22.72
CA ILE A 283 10.45 5.11 -21.77
C ILE A 283 11.85 5.66 -21.96
N THR A 284 12.64 5.66 -20.89
CA THR A 284 14.04 6.07 -20.92
C THR A 284 14.89 5.13 -20.08
N SER A 285 16.22 5.28 -20.10
CA SER A 285 17.12 4.52 -19.24
C SER A 285 17.70 5.36 -18.10
N TYR A 286 18.21 4.68 -17.06
CA TYR A 286 18.96 5.35 -15.98
C TYR A 286 20.20 6.10 -16.49
N ALA A 287 20.81 5.62 -17.59
CA ALA A 287 21.97 6.26 -18.20
C ALA A 287 21.56 7.54 -18.92
N ASP A 288 20.44 7.52 -19.65
CA ASP A 288 19.95 8.70 -20.37
C ASP A 288 19.55 9.82 -19.41
N ILE A 289 18.88 9.49 -18.30
CA ILE A 289 18.61 10.47 -17.24
C ILE A 289 19.91 11.03 -16.67
N ALA A 290 20.92 10.17 -16.46
CA ALA A 290 22.21 10.61 -15.94
C ALA A 290 22.91 11.60 -16.90
N VAL A 291 22.80 11.37 -18.21
CA VAL A 291 23.26 12.30 -19.25
C VAL A 291 22.46 13.60 -19.22
N ALA A 292 21.12 13.52 -19.19
CA ALA A 292 20.23 14.67 -19.20
C ALA A 292 20.46 15.63 -18.02
N ILE A 293 20.77 15.10 -16.83
CA ILE A 293 21.08 15.92 -15.65
C ILE A 293 22.55 16.37 -15.58
N GLY A 294 23.33 16.17 -16.64
CA GLY A 294 24.74 16.58 -16.73
C GLY A 294 25.69 15.75 -15.85
N LYS A 295 25.33 14.50 -15.54
CA LYS A 295 26.14 13.56 -14.72
C LYS A 295 26.22 12.16 -15.37
N PRO A 296 26.83 11.99 -16.56
CA PRO A 296 26.78 10.72 -17.31
C PRO A 296 27.23 9.47 -16.53
N GLY A 297 28.22 9.60 -15.65
CA GLY A 297 28.71 8.49 -14.81
C GLY A 297 27.80 8.11 -13.64
N ALA A 298 26.71 8.84 -13.39
CA ALA A 298 25.90 8.72 -12.17
C ALA A 298 24.68 7.78 -12.31
N TYR A 299 24.62 6.90 -13.32
CA TYR A 299 23.47 6.03 -13.59
C TYR A 299 23.02 5.20 -12.37
N ARG A 300 23.95 4.68 -11.54
CA ARG A 300 23.60 3.97 -10.29
C ARG A 300 22.97 4.90 -9.25
N ALA A 301 23.48 6.12 -9.13
CA ALA A 301 22.90 7.12 -8.22
C ALA A 301 21.52 7.57 -8.70
N VAL A 302 21.32 7.70 -10.01
CA VAL A 302 20.00 7.94 -10.62
C VAL A 302 19.04 6.80 -10.30
N ALA A 303 19.46 5.54 -10.42
CA ALA A 303 18.62 4.39 -10.07
C ALA A 303 18.20 4.41 -8.59
N GLN A 304 19.11 4.77 -7.69
CA GLN A 304 18.80 4.95 -6.27
C GLN A 304 17.84 6.12 -6.01
N ALA A 305 18.03 7.25 -6.71
CA ALA A 305 17.13 8.40 -6.62
C ALA A 305 15.72 8.07 -7.16
N ASN A 306 15.63 7.32 -8.27
CA ASN A 306 14.39 6.82 -8.85
C ASN A 306 13.64 5.93 -7.84
N GLY A 307 14.34 5.00 -7.19
CA GLY A 307 13.78 4.14 -6.14
C GLY A 307 13.38 4.91 -4.87
N ALA A 308 13.99 6.07 -4.61
CA ALA A 308 13.67 6.93 -3.48
C ALA A 308 12.45 7.84 -3.73
N ASN A 309 11.85 7.82 -4.91
CA ASN A 309 10.60 8.52 -5.18
C ASN A 309 9.49 8.05 -4.21
N GLN A 310 8.79 9.00 -3.61
CA GLN A 310 7.68 8.82 -2.66
C GLN A 310 6.34 9.33 -3.20
N LEU A 311 6.30 9.75 -4.46
CA LEU A 311 5.12 10.27 -5.16
C LEU A 311 4.93 9.40 -6.41
N ALA A 312 4.54 8.14 -6.19
CA ALA A 312 4.35 7.16 -7.25
C ALA A 312 3.30 7.62 -8.26
N ILE A 313 3.43 7.20 -9.52
CA ILE A 313 2.61 7.59 -10.68
C ILE A 313 2.86 9.06 -11.09
N VAL A 314 2.67 10.00 -10.17
CA VAL A 314 2.80 11.45 -10.40
C VAL A 314 4.22 11.84 -10.78
N ILE A 315 5.22 11.34 -10.04
CA ILE A 315 6.62 11.35 -10.48
C ILE A 315 6.83 10.00 -11.16
N PRO A 316 6.97 9.95 -12.49
CA PRO A 316 6.75 8.72 -13.26
C PRO A 316 7.99 7.83 -13.30
N CYS A 317 8.45 7.38 -12.12
CA CYS A 317 9.59 6.49 -11.97
C CYS A 317 9.40 5.11 -12.62
N HIS A 318 8.17 4.76 -13.03
CA HIS A 318 7.85 3.58 -13.84
C HIS A 318 8.25 3.72 -15.32
N ARG A 319 8.51 4.93 -15.83
CA ARG A 319 8.95 5.17 -17.22
C ARG A 319 10.44 4.89 -17.45
N VAL A 320 11.20 4.60 -16.40
CA VAL A 320 12.65 4.31 -16.49
C VAL A 320 12.93 2.83 -16.46
N ILE A 321 13.65 2.29 -17.44
CA ILE A 321 14.00 0.86 -17.52
C ILE A 321 15.52 0.64 -17.57
N ASN A 322 15.94 -0.62 -17.48
CA ASN A 322 17.35 -0.98 -17.70
C ASN A 322 17.69 -0.90 -19.19
N LEU A 323 18.97 -0.67 -19.51
CA LEU A 323 19.46 -0.60 -20.89
C LEU A 323 19.25 -1.90 -21.69
N ASN A 324 19.18 -3.05 -21.03
CA ASN A 324 18.93 -4.34 -21.66
C ASN A 324 17.44 -4.59 -21.98
N GLY A 325 16.56 -3.61 -21.76
CA GLY A 325 15.12 -3.74 -21.96
C GLY A 325 14.35 -4.29 -20.76
N ASP A 326 15.03 -4.73 -19.70
CA ASP A 326 14.36 -5.21 -18.49
C ASP A 326 13.67 -4.07 -17.74
N LEU A 327 12.47 -4.33 -17.21
CA LEU A 327 11.72 -3.38 -16.39
C LEU A 327 12.49 -2.93 -15.13
N GLY A 328 13.50 -3.68 -14.69
CA GLY A 328 14.24 -3.39 -13.47
C GLY A 328 13.35 -3.40 -12.21
N GLY A 329 13.79 -2.72 -11.15
CA GLY A 329 13.04 -2.57 -9.91
C GLY A 329 11.96 -1.47 -10.00
N TYR A 330 10.87 -1.63 -9.24
CA TYR A 330 9.86 -0.61 -9.02
C TYR A 330 9.36 -0.68 -7.58
N GLY A 331 9.26 0.47 -6.90
CA GLY A 331 8.84 0.54 -5.49
C GLY A 331 7.45 -0.07 -5.24
N GLY A 332 6.52 0.12 -6.19
CA GLY A 332 5.19 -0.49 -6.19
C GLY A 332 5.12 -1.91 -6.79
N GLY A 333 6.24 -2.51 -7.18
CA GLY A 333 6.28 -3.86 -7.75
C GLY A 333 6.16 -3.94 -9.28
N ILE A 334 6.85 -4.92 -9.88
CA ILE A 334 7.04 -5.04 -11.34
C ILE A 334 5.71 -5.16 -12.10
N LEU A 335 4.71 -5.83 -11.54
CA LEU A 335 3.39 -5.98 -12.17
C LEU A 335 2.69 -4.63 -12.36
N ARG A 336 2.76 -3.74 -11.37
CA ARG A 336 2.19 -2.38 -11.47
C ARG A 336 2.93 -1.56 -12.52
N LYS A 337 4.26 -1.63 -12.54
CA LYS A 337 5.08 -0.95 -13.55
C LYS A 337 4.71 -1.40 -14.97
N ARG A 338 4.57 -2.70 -15.21
CA ARG A 338 4.15 -3.24 -16.51
C ARG A 338 2.76 -2.73 -16.90
N TRP A 339 1.82 -2.73 -15.95
CA TRP A 339 0.48 -2.24 -16.20
C TRP A 339 0.47 -0.75 -16.55
N LEU A 340 1.17 0.10 -15.78
CA LEU A 340 1.26 1.55 -16.00
C LEU A 340 1.85 1.84 -17.39
N LEU A 341 2.94 1.16 -17.77
CA LEU A 341 3.52 1.30 -19.10
C LEU A 341 2.55 0.87 -20.21
N GLY A 342 1.80 -0.21 -20.00
CA GLY A 342 0.80 -0.68 -20.96
C GLY A 342 -0.39 0.26 -21.09
N HIS A 343 -0.84 0.83 -19.98
CA HIS A 343 -1.88 1.86 -19.93
C HIS A 343 -1.42 3.11 -20.68
N GLU A 344 -0.17 3.52 -20.46
CA GLU A 344 0.36 4.74 -21.03
C GLU A 344 0.67 4.69 -22.53
N LYS A 345 0.91 3.50 -23.09
CA LYS A 345 1.12 3.30 -24.53
C LYS A 345 -0.03 3.79 -25.42
N LYS A 346 -1.24 3.90 -24.88
CA LYS A 346 -2.39 4.39 -25.65
C LYS A 346 -2.15 5.82 -26.14
N TRP A 347 -1.50 6.65 -25.31
CA TRP A 347 -1.20 8.04 -25.65
C TRP A 347 0.02 8.22 -26.55
N SER A 348 0.94 7.25 -26.63
CA SER A 348 2.08 7.36 -27.57
C SER A 348 1.67 7.27 -29.03
N THR A 349 0.44 6.83 -29.32
CA THR A 349 -0.06 6.59 -30.68
C THR A 349 -0.90 7.76 -31.19
N GLU A 350 -1.58 8.49 -30.31
CA GLU A 350 -2.45 9.61 -30.67
C GLU A 350 -1.64 10.84 -31.17
N GLU A 351 -0.40 11.00 -30.70
CA GLU A 351 0.49 12.09 -31.08
C GLU A 351 1.16 11.89 -32.46
N GLN A 352 1.00 10.72 -33.08
CA GLN A 352 1.41 10.47 -34.47
C GLN A 352 0.28 10.67 -35.49
N THR A 353 -0.93 10.99 -35.03
CA THR A 353 -2.13 11.14 -35.89
C THR A 353 -2.71 12.56 -35.87
N ARG A 354 -2.04 13.49 -35.20
CA ARG A 354 -2.26 14.94 -35.27
C ARG A 354 -1.02 15.59 -35.87
#